data_AF-A0A7V2AKV8-F1
#
_entry.id   AF-A0A7V2AKV8-F1
#
_cell.length_a   1.000
_cell.length_b   1.000
_cell.length_c   1.000
_cell.angle_alpha   90.00
_cell.angle_beta   90.00
_cell.angle_gamma   90.00
#
_symmetry.space_group_name_H-M   'P 1'
#
loop_
_entity.id
_entity.type
_entity.pdbx_description
1 polymer ?
#
loop_
_entity_poly.entity_id
_entity_poly.type
_entity_poly.pdbx_seq_one_letter_code
_entity_poly.pdbx_strand_id
1 'polypeptide(L)' 'MRYQVRFDDQIDQWMVIDTRVGDRVIQRYKTRYEARHGAWDQEERWYKCSGEGNSEALVGVG' A
#
# COMPACT_ATOMS: atom_id res chain seq x y z
N MET A 1 2.03 7.77 0.01
CA MET A 1 1.71 6.36 0.31
C MET A 1 0.58 5.91 -0.62
N ARG A 2 0.86 4.99 -1.55
CA ARG A 2 -0.12 4.46 -2.53
C ARG A 2 -1.17 3.56 -1.87
N TYR A 3 -0.74 2.83 -0.85
CA TYR A 3 -1.57 1.89 -0.11
C TYR A 3 -2.13 2.55 1.14
N GLN A 4 -3.46 2.50 1.31
CA GLN A 4 -4.15 3.00 2.50
C GLN A 4 -4.57 1.85 3.39
N VAL A 5 -4.58 2.10 4.70
CA VAL A 5 -5.07 1.15 5.70
C VAL A 5 -6.43 1.62 6.20
N ARG A 6 -7.47 0.79 6.06
CA ARG A 6 -8.82 1.06 6.57
C ARG A 6 -9.33 -0.11 7.37
N PHE A 7 -10.06 0.16 8.45
CA PHE A 7 -10.78 -0.87 9.19
C PHE A 7 -12.15 -1.09 8.54
N ASP A 8 -12.52 -2.36 8.37
CA ASP A 8 -13.85 -2.77 7.93
C ASP A 8 -14.59 -3.42 9.10
N ASP A 9 -15.64 -2.76 9.55
CA ASP A 9 -16.45 -3.17 10.70
C ASP A 9 -17.35 -4.37 10.37
N GLN A 10 -17.70 -4.58 9.10
CA GLN A 10 -18.58 -5.69 8.70
C GLN A 10 -17.87 -7.04 8.79
N ILE A 11 -16.56 -7.06 8.58
CA ILE A 11 -15.73 -8.26 8.63
C ILE A 11 -14.71 -8.26 9.78
N ASP A 12 -14.73 -7.23 10.64
CA ASP A 12 -13.83 -7.03 11.79
C ASP A 12 -12.33 -7.15 11.42
N GLN A 13 -11.93 -6.53 10.31
CA GLN A 13 -10.57 -6.66 9.78
C GLN A 13 -9.98 -5.35 9.27
N TRP A 14 -8.66 -5.24 9.37
CA TRP A 14 -7.88 -4.16 8.78
C TRP A 14 -7.49 -4.50 7.35
N MET A 15 -7.86 -3.64 6.40
CA MET A 15 -7.63 -3.82 4.98
C MET A 15 -6.55 -2.88 4.48
N VAL A 16 -5.71 -3.39 3.59
CA VAL A 16 -4.77 -2.62 2.79
C VAL A 16 -5.37 -2.42 1.40
N ILE A 17 -5.55 -1.17 1.01
CA ILE A 17 -6.27 -0.74 -0.18
C ILE A 17 -5.32 -0.01 -1.13
N ASP A 18 -5.25 -0.45 -2.38
CA ASP A 18 -4.53 0.28 -3.43
C ASP A 18 -5.43 1.36 -4.02
N THR A 19 -5.15 2.61 -3.65
CA THR A 19 -5.94 3.77 -4.08
C THR A 19 -5.68 4.20 -5.52
N ARG A 20 -4.65 3.64 -6.18
CA ARG A 20 -4.34 3.94 -7.59
C ARG A 20 -5.10 3.04 -8.57
N VAL A 21 -5.67 1.94 -8.10
CA VAL A 21 -6.38 0.96 -8.94
C VAL A 21 -7.81 0.78 -8.40
N GLY A 22 -8.58 1.87 -8.41
CA GLY A 22 -10.00 1.86 -8.06
C GLY A 22 -10.30 1.30 -6.66
N ASP A 23 -9.49 1.68 -5.67
CA ASP A 23 -9.65 1.26 -4.27
C ASP A 23 -9.71 -0.26 -4.07
N ARG A 24 -8.88 -0.98 -4.82
CA ARG A 24 -8.81 -2.44 -4.72
C ARG A 24 -8.22 -2.86 -3.37
N VAL A 25 -8.94 -3.73 -2.66
CA VAL A 25 -8.40 -4.41 -1.46
C VAL A 25 -7.32 -5.41 -1.89
N ILE A 26 -6.11 -5.20 -1.40
CA ILE A 26 -4.95 -6.05 -1.69
C ILE A 26 -4.83 -7.15 -0.65
N GLN A 27 -4.99 -6.81 0.63
CA GLN A 27 -4.81 -7.76 1.72
C GLN A 27 -5.61 -7.35 2.96
N ARG A 28 -5.90 -8.32 3.82
CA ARG A 28 -6.64 -8.15 5.07
C ARG A 28 -5.85 -8.72 6.24
N TYR A 29 -5.97 -8.09 7.39
CA TYR A 29 -5.24 -8.40 8.60
C TYR A 29 -6.14 -8.28 9.83
N LYS A 30 -5.81 -9.03 10.89
CA LYS A 30 -6.56 -8.96 12.15
C LYS A 30 -6.20 -7.72 12.97
N THR A 31 -4.99 -7.20 12.82
CA THR A 31 -4.52 -6.04 13.59
C THR A 31 -4.12 -4.88 12.70
N ARG A 32 -4.26 -3.65 13.24
CA ARG A 32 -3.81 -2.42 12.58
C ARG A 32 -2.32 -2.43 12.27
N TYR A 33 -1.54 -2.99 13.19
CA TYR A 33 -0.08 -3.05 13.09
C TYR A 33 0.33 -3.87 11.86
N GLU A 34 -0.20 -5.08 11.73
CA GLU A 34 0.06 -5.94 10.57
C GLU A 34 -0.39 -5.30 9.26
N ALA A 35 -1.55 -4.64 9.23
CA ALA A 35 -2.01 -3.93 8.03
C ALA A 35 -1.09 -2.78 7.64
N ARG A 36 -0.58 -2.02 8.61
CA ARG A 36 0.38 -0.95 8.33
C ARG A 36 1.70 -1.49 7.80
N HIS A 37 2.20 -2.58 8.38
CA HIS A 37 3.40 -3.25 7.88
C HIS A 37 3.19 -3.82 6.48
N GLY A 38 2.03 -4.45 6.22
CA GLY A 38 1.66 -4.94 4.89
C GLY A 38 1.58 -3.83 3.84
N ALA A 39 1.02 -2.67 4.19
CA ALA A 39 0.98 -1.52 3.29
C ALA A 39 2.38 -0.99 2.93
N TRP A 40 3.31 -0.98 3.89
CA TRP A 40 4.71 -0.63 3.66
C TRP A 40 5.45 -1.67 2.83
N ASP A 41 5.27 -2.96 3.10
CA ASP A 41 5.89 -4.05 2.33
C ASP A 41 5.45 -3.99 0.85
N GLN A 42 4.16 -3.73 0.60
CA GLN A 42 3.65 -3.56 -0.77
C GLN A 42 4.21 -2.32 -1.44
N GLU A 43 4.38 -1.22 -0.71
CA GLU A 43 5.01 -0.01 -1.23
C GLU A 43 6.48 -0.27 -1.59
N GLU A 44 7.25 -0.89 -0.70
CA GLU A 44 8.64 -1.29 -0.97
C GLU A 44 8.76 -2.27 -2.13
N ARG A 45 7.88 -3.28 -2.19
CA ARG A 45 7.85 -4.25 -3.28
C ARG A 45 7.52 -3.59 -4.60
N TRP A 46 6.58 -2.64 -4.61
CA TRP A 46 6.28 -1.87 -5.81
C TRP A 46 7.49 -1.05 -6.25
N TYR A 47 8.16 -0.33 -5.34
CA TYR A 47 9.38 0.41 -5.67
C TYR A 47 10.50 -0.49 -6.21
N LYS A 48 10.72 -1.67 -5.60
CA LYS A 48 11.76 -2.63 -6.02
C LYS A 48 11.43 -3.30 -7.36
N CYS A 49 10.18 -3.75 -7.56
CA CYS A 49 9.74 -4.38 -8.80
C CYS A 49 9.54 -3.38 -9.94
N SER A 50 9.35 -2.08 -9.63
CA SER A 50 9.23 -1.08 -10.69
C SER A 50 10.54 -0.91 -11.46
N GLY A 51 11.72 -1.18 -10.87
CA GLY A 51 13.00 -1.48 -11.56
C GLY A 51 13.57 -0.39 -12.48
N GLU A 52 12.78 0.13 -13.40
CA GLU A 52 12.84 1.46 -13.94
C GLU A 52 11.93 2.35 -13.10
N GLY A 53 12.51 3.31 -12.39
CA GLY A 53 11.72 4.42 -11.88
C GLY A 53 10.87 4.95 -13.04
N ASN A 54 9.55 4.91 -12.90
CA ASN A 54 8.70 5.95 -13.49
C ASN A 54 9.48 7.24 -13.27
N SER A 55 9.94 7.86 -14.36
CA SER A 55 10.97 8.91 -14.39
C SER A 55 10.51 10.23 -13.75
N GLU A 56 9.50 10.15 -12.87
CA GLU A 56 8.90 11.21 -12.07
C GLU A 56 9.32 11.14 -10.59
N ALA A 57 9.90 10.03 -10.10
CA ALA A 57 10.32 9.92 -8.69
C ALA A 57 11.77 10.37 -8.42
N LEU A 58 12.55 10.69 -9.46
CA LEU A 58 13.95 11.14 -9.35
C LEU A 58 14.18 12.61 -9.76
N VAL A 59 13.13 13.36 -10.12
CA VAL A 59 13.22 14.82 -10.29
C VAL A 59 12.80 15.49 -8.98
N GLY A 60 13.70 15.52 -7.99
CA GLY A 60 13.34 16.13 -6.71
C GLY A 60 14.36 16.06 -5.59
N VAL A 61 15.62 15.73 -5.86
CA VAL A 61 16.73 16.03 -4.94
C VAL A 61 17.84 16.65 -5.78
N GLY A 62 17.68 17.94 -6.04
CA GLY A 62 18.75 18.82 -6.52
C GLY A 62 19.68 19.23 -5.38
#